data_AF-A0A357NE63-F1
#
_entry.id   AF-A0A357NE63-F1
#
_cell.length_a   1.000
_cell.length_b   1.000
_cell.length_c   1.000
_cell.angle_alpha   90.00
_cell.angle_beta   90.00
_cell.angle_gamma   90.00
#
_symmetry.space_group_name_H-M   'P 1'
#
loop_
_entity.id
_entity.type
_entity.pdbx_description
1 polymer ?
#
loop_
_entity_poly.entity_id
_entity_poly.type
_entity_poly.pdbx_seq_one_letter_code
_entity_poly.pdbx_strand_id
1 'polypeptide(L)'
;MKYLRMGLIGLLLLVTFSGTTVASAEVIEQVEISISQDENVTNGDMENRVTASIQAVSEKLLIGRKVADVAASHKRFEDIIRQVFDRVLYGYELADVSIIPGKKTVISLKMLPWGDVVQSVAVHIDAGEMAPADKLLLNQDLAGIEPKIAQILIGLPVDAFAWADSVSRGL
;
A
#
# COMPACT_ATOMS: atom_id res chain seq x y z
N MET A 1 -52.44 67.80 -6.05
CA MET A 1 -52.14 66.35 -6.09
C MET A 1 -51.27 66.00 -4.88
N LYS A 2 -51.59 64.90 -4.19
CA LYS A 2 -50.77 64.21 -3.16
C LYS A 2 -50.48 65.01 -1.89
N TYR A 3 -51.38 65.00 -0.91
CA TYR A 3 -51.34 64.08 0.24
C TYR A 3 -49.94 64.02 0.88
N LEU A 4 -49.69 64.65 2.02
CA LEU A 4 -50.16 64.18 3.34
C LEU A 4 -49.74 62.71 3.54
N ARG A 5 -48.61 62.48 4.23
CA ARG A 5 -48.44 61.51 5.34
C ARG A 5 -46.93 61.27 5.58
N MET A 6 -46.35 61.64 6.73
CA MET A 6 -46.63 61.15 8.09
C MET A 6 -45.81 59.90 8.41
N GLY A 7 -45.18 59.95 9.58
CA GLY A 7 -44.60 58.81 10.30
C GLY A 7 -43.20 58.45 9.81
N LEU A 8 -42.16 58.47 10.64
CA LEU A 8 -41.99 57.59 11.81
C LEU A 8 -42.08 56.12 11.40
N ILE A 9 -41.14 55.31 11.90
CA ILE A 9 -40.99 53.86 11.72
C ILE A 9 -40.12 53.53 10.49
N GLY A 10 -39.03 52.77 10.57
CA GLY A 10 -38.39 52.04 11.65
C GLY A 10 -36.91 51.87 11.32
N LEU A 11 -36.05 51.79 12.33
CA LEU A 11 -35.53 50.49 12.78
C LEU A 11 -35.17 49.57 11.61
N LEU A 12 -34.00 49.78 11.03
CA LEU A 12 -33.25 48.65 10.47
C LEU A 12 -31.77 48.96 10.57
N LEU A 13 -31.26 48.87 11.80
CA LEU A 13 -29.86 48.61 12.06
C LEU A 13 -29.62 47.21 11.47
N LEU A 14 -29.28 47.17 10.18
CA LEU A 14 -28.92 45.97 9.46
C LEU A 14 -27.58 45.53 10.05
N VAL A 15 -27.65 44.83 11.19
CA VAL A 15 -26.57 44.01 11.71
C VAL A 15 -26.36 42.98 10.61
N THR A 16 -25.40 43.26 9.74
CA THR A 16 -24.78 42.28 8.87
C THR A 16 -24.06 41.30 9.79
N PHE A 17 -24.85 40.40 10.38
CA PHE A 17 -24.36 39.15 10.90
C PHE A 17 -23.89 38.38 9.67
N SER A 18 -22.66 38.68 9.23
CA SER A 18 -21.89 37.78 8.40
C SER A 18 -21.78 36.50 9.20
N GLY A 19 -22.75 35.61 9.01
CA GLY A 19 -22.67 34.24 9.46
C GLY A 19 -21.46 33.67 8.77
N THR A 20 -20.30 33.72 9.44
CA THR A 20 -19.18 32.86 9.11
C THR A 20 -19.71 31.47 9.35
N THR A 21 -20.18 30.81 8.29
CA THR A 21 -20.35 29.37 8.30
C THR A 21 -18.95 28.83 8.59
N VAL A 22 -18.72 28.45 9.84
CA VAL A 22 -17.57 27.64 10.18
C VAL A 22 -17.85 26.31 9.49
N ALA A 23 -17.36 26.17 8.26
CA ALA A 23 -17.36 24.91 7.56
C ALA A 23 -16.65 23.93 8.50
N SER A 24 -17.39 22.94 9.01
CA SER A 24 -16.81 21.90 9.85
C SER A 24 -15.68 21.27 9.04
N ALA A 25 -14.45 21.39 9.54
CA ALA A 25 -13.31 20.85 8.84
C ALA A 25 -13.47 19.34 8.77
N GLU A 26 -13.67 18.82 7.57
CA GLU A 26 -13.77 17.38 7.34
C GLU A 26 -12.47 16.71 7.77
N VAL A 27 -12.58 15.68 8.61
CA VAL A 27 -11.45 14.90 9.13
C VAL A 27 -11.45 13.52 8.48
N ILE A 28 -10.25 12.96 8.34
CA ILE A 28 -10.06 11.60 7.83
C ILE A 28 -10.44 10.61 8.93
N GLU A 29 -11.38 9.71 8.65
CA GLU A 29 -11.85 8.67 9.56
C GLU A 29 -11.38 7.28 9.13
N GLN A 30 -11.10 7.09 7.84
CA GLN A 30 -10.70 5.80 7.28
C GLN A 30 -9.60 5.98 6.21
N VAL A 31 -8.71 5.00 6.13
CA VAL A 31 -7.71 4.87 5.07
C VAL A 31 -7.92 3.53 4.36
N GLU A 32 -7.82 3.52 3.04
CA GLU A 32 -7.85 2.32 2.22
C GLU A 32 -6.62 2.31 1.30
N ILE A 33 -5.96 1.16 1.19
CA ILE A 33 -4.80 0.97 0.32
C ILE A 33 -5.18 0.04 -0.82
N SER A 34 -4.84 0.45 -2.04
CA SER A 34 -4.88 -0.38 -3.23
C SER A 34 -3.46 -0.48 -3.79
N ILE A 35 -2.99 -1.71 -3.98
CA ILE A 35 -1.71 -2.01 -4.60
C ILE A 35 -1.99 -2.59 -5.99
N SER A 36 -1.26 -2.08 -6.99
CA SER A 36 -1.26 -2.61 -8.35
C SER A 36 0.15 -3.04 -8.74
N GLN A 37 0.23 -4.22 -9.38
CA GLN A 37 1.44 -4.80 -9.96
C GLN A 37 1.18 -5.05 -11.45
N ASP A 38 2.23 -5.11 -12.28
CA ASP A 38 2.08 -5.57 -13.67
C ASP A 38 1.75 -7.08 -13.69
N GLU A 39 1.02 -7.52 -14.72
CA GLU A 39 0.28 -8.80 -14.86
C GLU A 39 1.05 -10.11 -14.58
N ASN A 40 2.35 -10.06 -14.30
CA ASN A 40 3.20 -11.25 -14.18
C ASN A 40 3.55 -11.65 -12.74
N VAL A 41 2.99 -10.98 -11.73
CA VAL A 41 3.22 -11.30 -10.32
C VAL A 41 1.89 -11.70 -9.68
N THR A 42 1.67 -13.00 -9.52
CA THR A 42 0.50 -13.52 -8.80
C THR A 42 0.99 -14.12 -7.49
N ASN A 43 1.05 -13.33 -6.42
CA ASN A 43 1.28 -13.90 -5.09
C ASN A 43 0.67 -13.04 -3.97
N GLY A 44 -0.60 -13.32 -3.65
CA GLY A 44 -1.40 -12.53 -2.71
C GLY A 44 -0.86 -12.47 -1.27
N ASP A 45 -0.03 -13.43 -0.84
CA ASP A 45 0.51 -13.45 0.52
C ASP A 45 1.53 -12.33 0.79
N MET A 46 2.32 -11.96 -0.22
CA MET A 46 3.25 -10.83 -0.12
C MET A 46 2.49 -9.51 -0.12
N GLU A 47 1.51 -9.37 -1.02
CA GLU A 47 0.64 -8.19 -1.11
C GLU A 47 -0.07 -7.93 0.22
N ASN A 48 -0.58 -8.97 0.89
CA ASN A 48 -1.25 -8.85 2.19
C ASN A 48 -0.32 -8.28 3.27
N ARG A 49 0.93 -8.73 3.34
CA ARG A 49 1.90 -8.27 4.35
C ARG A 49 2.36 -6.83 4.11
N VAL A 50 2.61 -6.48 2.85
CA VAL A 50 2.97 -5.11 2.46
C VAL A 50 1.81 -4.16 2.71
N THR A 51 0.59 -4.56 2.29
CA THR A 51 -0.64 -3.80 2.54
C THR A 51 -0.84 -3.54 4.02
N ALA A 52 -0.73 -4.56 4.89
CA ALA A 52 -0.89 -4.38 6.33
C ALA A 52 0.13 -3.39 6.93
N SER A 53 1.38 -3.43 6.46
CA SER A 53 2.44 -2.55 6.95
C SER A 53 2.21 -1.10 6.54
N ILE A 54 1.90 -0.87 5.26
CA ILE A 54 1.60 0.47 4.76
C ILE A 54 0.28 0.99 5.35
N GLN A 55 -0.70 0.11 5.59
CA GLN A 55 -1.99 0.45 6.22
C GLN A 55 -1.75 1.01 7.61
N ALA A 56 -1.03 0.29 8.46
CA ALA A 56 -0.76 0.72 9.83
C ALA A 56 -0.04 2.08 9.88
N VAL A 57 0.91 2.31 8.97
CA VAL A 57 1.61 3.60 8.90
C VAL A 57 0.71 4.71 8.37
N SER A 58 -0.05 4.45 7.32
CA SER A 58 -0.94 5.44 6.71
C SER A 58 -2.07 5.85 7.64
N GLU A 59 -2.67 4.89 8.36
CA GLU A 59 -3.67 5.17 9.40
C GLU A 59 -3.10 6.08 10.48
N LYS A 60 -1.91 5.74 11.01
CA LYS A 60 -1.23 6.57 12.02
C LYS A 60 -0.89 7.97 11.50
N LEU A 61 -0.59 8.10 10.21
CA LEU A 61 -0.23 9.37 9.60
C LEU A 61 -1.44 10.25 9.30
N LEU A 62 -2.59 9.68 8.94
CA LEU A 62 -3.69 10.42 8.30
C LEU A 62 -4.96 10.50 9.15
N ILE A 63 -5.29 9.48 9.95
CA ILE A 63 -6.54 9.48 10.74
C ILE A 63 -6.55 10.68 11.72
N GLY A 64 -7.69 11.37 11.77
CA GLY A 64 -7.90 12.55 12.62
C GLY A 64 -7.28 13.85 12.07
N ARG A 65 -6.55 13.81 10.95
CA ARG A 65 -6.13 15.03 10.25
C ARG A 65 -7.28 15.60 9.44
N LYS A 66 -7.24 16.92 9.22
CA LYS A 66 -8.17 17.59 8.31
C LYS A 66 -7.85 17.19 6.87
N VAL A 67 -8.89 16.86 6.11
CA VAL A 67 -8.80 16.53 4.68
C VAL A 67 -8.10 17.65 3.91
N ALA A 68 -8.43 18.92 4.22
CA ALA A 68 -7.81 20.09 3.58
C ALA A 68 -6.29 20.19 3.83
N ASP A 69 -5.81 19.85 5.03
CA ASP A 69 -4.38 19.89 5.37
C ASP A 69 -3.61 18.81 4.61
N VAL A 70 -4.21 17.62 4.48
CA VAL A 70 -3.63 16.51 3.70
C VAL A 70 -3.65 16.81 2.21
N ALA A 71 -4.72 17.40 1.68
CA ALA A 71 -4.79 17.82 0.28
C ALA A 71 -3.72 18.89 -0.05
N ALA A 72 -3.51 19.86 0.82
CA ALA A 72 -2.49 20.89 0.66
C ALA A 72 -1.05 20.34 0.74
N SER A 73 -0.85 19.20 1.40
CA SER A 73 0.47 18.60 1.65
C SER A 73 0.63 17.18 1.10
N HIS A 74 -0.18 16.77 0.12
CA HIS A 74 -0.27 15.38 -0.35
C HIS A 74 1.11 14.80 -0.73
N LYS A 75 1.92 15.57 -1.46
CA LYS A 75 3.28 15.19 -1.85
C LYS A 75 4.17 14.80 -0.66
N ARG A 76 4.08 15.53 0.45
CA ARG A 76 4.84 15.20 1.67
C ARG A 76 4.41 13.86 2.25
N PHE A 77 3.12 13.53 2.20
CA PHE A 77 2.63 12.24 2.67
C PHE A 77 3.02 11.11 1.72
N GLU A 78 3.00 11.35 0.41
CA GLU A 78 3.50 10.42 -0.61
C GLU A 78 4.98 10.09 -0.37
N ASP A 79 5.82 11.09 -0.09
CA ASP A 79 7.25 10.91 0.22
C ASP A 79 7.47 10.06 1.49
N ILE A 80 6.61 10.23 2.50
CA ILE A 80 6.68 9.40 3.73
C ILE A 80 6.30 7.96 3.41
N ILE A 81 5.24 7.75 2.62
CA ILE A 81 4.81 6.40 2.22
C ILE A 81 5.90 5.71 1.40
N ARG A 82 6.54 6.41 0.45
CA ARG A 82 7.71 5.91 -0.32
C ARG A 82 8.82 5.44 0.62
N GLN A 83 9.23 6.28 1.57
CA GLN A 83 10.28 5.92 2.54
C GLN A 83 9.93 4.72 3.43
N VAL A 84 8.65 4.50 3.69
CA VAL A 84 8.20 3.31 4.43
C VAL A 84 8.33 2.11 3.51
N PHE A 85 7.76 2.17 2.30
CA PHE A 85 7.83 1.11 1.31
C PHE A 85 9.26 0.60 1.09
N ASP A 86 10.21 1.50 0.83
CA ASP A 86 11.63 1.19 0.59
C ASP A 86 12.30 0.41 1.73
N ARG A 87 11.75 0.49 2.96
CA ARG A 87 12.27 -0.23 4.12
C ARG A 87 11.60 -1.57 4.37
N VAL A 88 10.35 -1.74 3.93
CA VAL A 88 9.58 -2.97 4.19
C VAL A 88 9.67 -3.98 3.06
N LEU A 89 9.95 -3.55 1.83
CA LEU A 89 9.92 -4.42 0.67
C LEU A 89 11.22 -4.34 -0.15
N TYR A 90 11.96 -5.45 -0.17
CA TYR A 90 13.17 -5.59 -0.98
C TYR A 90 12.84 -6.20 -2.35
N GLY A 91 13.57 -5.76 -3.38
CA GLY A 91 13.40 -6.23 -4.75
C GLY A 91 12.25 -5.58 -5.51
N TYR A 92 11.58 -4.59 -4.93
CA TYR A 92 10.52 -3.83 -5.61
C TYR A 92 10.78 -2.33 -5.49
N GLU A 93 10.35 -1.59 -6.50
CA GLU A 93 10.31 -0.14 -6.49
C GLU A 93 8.87 0.37 -6.60
N LEU A 94 8.65 1.56 -6.05
CA LEU A 94 7.36 2.21 -6.09
C LEU A 94 7.30 3.18 -7.28
N ALA A 95 6.75 2.71 -8.39
CA ALA A 95 6.59 3.49 -9.61
C ALA A 95 5.67 4.71 -9.39
N ASP A 96 4.59 4.53 -8.63
CA ASP A 96 3.66 5.63 -8.34
C ASP A 96 3.02 5.53 -6.94
N VAL A 97 2.71 6.69 -6.37
CA VAL A 97 1.93 6.84 -5.15
C VAL A 97 0.98 7.99 -5.36
N SER A 98 -0.31 7.74 -5.16
CA SER A 98 -1.34 8.76 -5.21
C SER A 98 -2.20 8.69 -3.96
N ILE A 99 -2.47 9.85 -3.37
CA ILE A 99 -3.36 10.00 -2.22
C ILE A 99 -4.56 10.82 -2.67
N ILE A 100 -5.76 10.26 -2.50
CA ILE A 100 -7.04 10.95 -2.72
C ILE A 100 -7.64 11.23 -1.34
N PRO A 101 -7.49 12.45 -0.81
CA PRO A 101 -7.98 12.80 0.52
C PRO A 101 -9.49 12.91 0.54
N GLY A 102 -10.09 12.38 1.60
CA GLY A 102 -11.52 12.47 1.91
C GLY A 102 -11.79 11.84 3.26
N LYS A 103 -13.04 11.89 3.74
CA LYS A 103 -13.44 11.18 4.97
C LYS A 103 -12.96 9.72 4.99
N LYS A 104 -13.07 9.05 3.84
CA LYS A 104 -12.36 7.81 3.50
C LYS A 104 -11.27 8.16 2.49
N THR A 105 -10.02 8.19 2.95
CA THR A 105 -8.86 8.50 2.09
C THR A 105 -8.39 7.24 1.39
N VAL A 106 -8.15 7.34 0.08
CA VAL A 106 -7.66 6.24 -0.75
C VAL A 106 -6.21 6.50 -1.10
N ILE A 107 -5.36 5.48 -0.90
CA ILE A 107 -3.95 5.48 -1.27
C ILE A 107 -3.75 4.41 -2.34
N SER A 108 -3.29 4.82 -3.50
CA SER A 108 -2.98 3.92 -4.62
C SER A 108 -1.47 3.81 -4.77
N LEU A 109 -0.98 2.58 -4.80
CA LEU A 109 0.43 2.23 -4.94
C LEU A 109 0.60 1.46 -6.25
N LYS A 110 1.49 1.93 -7.13
CA LYS A 110 1.95 1.14 -8.28
C LYS A 110 3.37 0.68 -8.00
N MET A 111 3.56 -0.61 -7.89
CA MET A 111 4.88 -1.20 -7.62
C MET A 111 5.34 -2.08 -8.77
N LEU A 112 6.65 -2.10 -8.98
CA LEU A 112 7.31 -2.86 -10.03
C LEU A 112 8.48 -3.64 -9.43
N PRO A 113 8.80 -4.84 -9.93
CA PRO A 113 10.02 -5.53 -9.54
C PRO A 113 11.22 -4.68 -9.96
N TRP A 114 12.19 -4.53 -9.06
CA TRP A 114 13.47 -3.93 -9.37
C TRP A 114 14.39 -5.02 -9.93
N GLY A 115 14.88 -4.81 -11.15
CA GLY A 115 15.80 -5.72 -11.81
C GLY A 115 15.13 -6.98 -12.37
N ASP A 116 15.87 -8.08 -12.34
CA ASP A 116 15.42 -9.34 -12.94
C ASP A 116 14.38 -10.06 -12.06
N VAL A 117 13.43 -10.72 -12.71
CA VAL A 117 12.46 -11.60 -12.05
C VAL A 117 12.73 -13.07 -12.40
N VAL A 118 12.39 -13.96 -11.48
CA VAL A 118 12.58 -15.41 -11.64
C VAL A 118 11.79 -15.91 -12.85
N GLN A 119 12.51 -16.45 -13.83
CA GLN A 119 11.95 -17.02 -15.07
C GLN A 119 11.76 -18.55 -14.99
N SER A 120 12.58 -19.23 -14.20
CA SER A 120 12.59 -20.69 -14.08
C SER A 120 13.12 -21.11 -12.72
N VAL A 121 12.66 -22.26 -12.24
CA VAL A 121 13.10 -22.88 -10.99
C VAL A 121 13.52 -24.33 -11.28
N ALA A 122 14.66 -24.75 -10.72
CA ALA A 122 15.11 -26.14 -10.75
C ALA A 122 15.45 -26.57 -9.32
N VAL A 123 14.96 -27.74 -8.89
CA VAL A 123 15.17 -28.26 -7.55
C VAL A 123 16.10 -29.47 -7.61
N HIS A 124 17.23 -29.38 -6.89
CA HIS A 124 18.18 -30.49 -6.76
C HIS A 124 18.14 -30.99 -5.32
N ILE A 125 17.89 -32.29 -5.14
CA ILE A 125 17.86 -32.94 -3.84
C ILE A 125 19.09 -33.84 -3.75
N ASP A 126 20.01 -33.49 -2.85
CA ASP A 126 21.13 -34.36 -2.50
C ASP A 126 20.73 -35.29 -1.36
N ALA A 127 20.53 -36.56 -1.68
CA ALA A 127 20.17 -37.59 -0.71
C ALA A 127 21.39 -38.27 -0.06
N GLY A 128 22.61 -37.80 -0.35
CA GLY A 128 23.87 -38.33 0.20
C GLY A 128 23.98 -39.85 0.14
N GLU A 129 24.43 -40.44 1.25
CA GLU A 129 24.66 -41.88 1.44
C GLU A 129 23.39 -42.68 1.81
N MET A 130 22.17 -42.15 1.57
CA MET A 130 20.94 -42.90 1.87
C MET A 130 20.88 -44.25 1.14
N ALA A 131 20.29 -45.25 1.83
CA ALA A 131 20.02 -46.54 1.22
C ALA A 131 19.08 -46.41 0.02
N PRO A 132 19.20 -47.27 -1.02
CA PRO A 132 18.38 -47.16 -2.23
C PRO A 132 16.87 -47.18 -1.97
N ALA A 133 16.41 -47.95 -0.97
CA ALA A 133 15.00 -48.02 -0.60
C ALA A 133 14.49 -46.68 -0.04
N ASP A 134 15.29 -45.99 0.77
CA ASP A 134 14.93 -44.71 1.38
C ASP A 134 14.94 -43.59 0.34
N LYS A 135 15.88 -43.63 -0.62
CA LYS A 135 15.90 -42.70 -1.77
C LYS A 135 14.63 -42.80 -2.62
N LEU A 136 14.10 -44.01 -2.79
CA LEU A 136 12.85 -44.24 -3.53
C LEU A 136 11.65 -43.62 -2.82
N LEU A 137 11.60 -43.71 -1.48
CA LEU A 137 10.56 -43.08 -0.67
C LEU A 137 10.67 -41.55 -0.72
N LEU A 138 11.87 -41.01 -0.53
CA LEU A 138 12.15 -39.57 -0.62
C LEU A 138 11.71 -38.98 -1.98
N ASN A 139 12.03 -39.65 -3.07
CA ASN A 139 11.64 -39.20 -4.41
C ASN A 139 10.12 -39.23 -4.63
N GLN A 140 9.41 -40.19 -4.01
CA GLN A 140 7.94 -40.23 -4.05
C GLN A 140 7.33 -39.09 -3.24
N ASP A 141 7.86 -38.81 -2.04
CA ASP A 141 7.37 -37.74 -1.18
C ASP A 141 7.60 -36.34 -1.78
N LEU A 142 8.72 -36.17 -2.48
CA LEU A 142 9.09 -34.91 -3.14
C LEU A 142 8.55 -34.80 -4.57
N ALA A 143 7.80 -35.80 -5.04
CA ALA A 143 7.18 -35.76 -6.35
C ALA A 143 6.25 -34.54 -6.47
N GLY A 144 6.54 -33.67 -7.45
CA GLY A 144 5.77 -32.46 -7.69
C GLY A 144 6.09 -31.28 -6.76
N ILE A 145 7.20 -31.32 -6.01
CA ILE A 145 7.63 -30.16 -5.23
C ILE A 145 8.14 -29.02 -6.13
N GLU A 146 8.90 -29.33 -7.19
CA GLU A 146 9.41 -28.33 -8.13
C GLU A 146 8.31 -27.45 -8.76
N PRO A 147 7.23 -27.99 -9.37
CA PRO A 147 6.19 -27.13 -9.93
C PRO A 147 5.47 -26.29 -8.87
N LYS A 148 5.34 -26.79 -7.63
CA LYS A 148 4.78 -26.00 -6.52
C LYS A 148 5.68 -24.83 -6.13
N ILE A 149 6.99 -25.08 -6.04
CA ILE A 149 7.95 -24.00 -5.77
C ILE A 149 7.97 -23.02 -6.93
N ALA A 150 7.99 -23.49 -8.17
CA ALA A 150 7.94 -22.65 -9.37
C ALA A 150 6.70 -21.74 -9.40
N GLN A 151 5.52 -22.26 -9.03
CA GLN A 151 4.29 -21.47 -8.95
C GLN A 151 4.40 -20.30 -7.95
N ILE A 152 5.19 -20.45 -6.89
CA ILE A 152 5.37 -19.42 -5.87
C ILE A 152 6.47 -18.43 -6.29
N LEU A 153 7.54 -18.91 -6.91
CA LEU A 153 8.73 -18.10 -7.14
C LEU A 153 8.75 -17.38 -8.49
N ILE A 154 8.16 -17.95 -9.54
CA ILE A 154 8.17 -17.35 -10.88
C ILE A 154 7.49 -15.96 -10.83
N GLY A 155 8.13 -14.97 -11.45
CA GLY A 155 7.67 -13.58 -11.46
C GLY A 155 8.10 -12.76 -10.24
N LEU A 156 8.64 -13.37 -9.18
CA LEU A 156 9.21 -12.63 -8.06
C LEU A 156 10.59 -12.05 -8.43
N PRO A 157 10.95 -10.84 -7.95
CA PRO A 157 12.26 -10.26 -8.16
C PRO A 157 13.35 -11.11 -7.50
N VAL A 158 14.46 -11.30 -8.20
CA VAL A 158 15.60 -12.11 -7.73
C VAL A 158 16.17 -11.55 -6.42
N ASP A 159 16.22 -10.23 -6.29
CA ASP A 159 16.75 -9.56 -5.09
C ASP A 159 15.90 -9.79 -3.83
N ALA A 160 14.62 -10.18 -3.98
CA ALA A 160 13.79 -10.56 -2.85
C ALA A 160 14.30 -11.81 -2.11
N PHE A 161 15.22 -12.58 -2.72
CA PHE A 161 15.82 -13.79 -2.17
C PHE A 161 17.24 -13.59 -1.60
N ALA A 162 17.78 -12.37 -1.59
CA ALA A 162 19.13 -12.10 -1.08
C ALA A 162 19.34 -12.58 0.37
N TRP A 163 18.30 -12.61 1.19
CA TRP A 163 18.35 -13.16 2.56
C TRP A 163 18.56 -14.69 2.58
N ALA A 164 18.03 -15.43 1.61
CA ALA A 164 18.10 -16.88 1.57
C ALA A 164 19.53 -17.36 1.27
N ASP A 165 20.27 -16.58 0.47
CA ASP A 165 21.70 -16.78 0.21
C ASP A 165 22.53 -16.69 1.52
N SER A 166 22.19 -15.76 2.42
CA SER A 166 22.81 -15.69 3.74
C SER A 166 22.49 -16.89 4.65
N VAL A 167 21.27 -17.43 4.58
CA VAL A 167 20.85 -18.58 5.40
C VAL A 167 21.48 -19.88 4.89
N SER A 168 21.55 -20.06 3.57
CA SER A 168 22.09 -21.28 2.95
C SER A 168 23.58 -21.49 3.20
N ARG A 169 24.39 -20.42 3.30
CA ARG A 169 25.81 -20.51 3.69
C ARG A 169 26.06 -20.79 5.17
N GLY A 170 25.04 -20.62 6.01
CA GLY A 170 25.13 -20.86 7.45
C GLY A 170 24.74 -22.28 7.88
N LEU A 171 24.27 -23.11 6.94
CA LEU A 171 23.86 -24.50 7.15
C LEU A 171 24.93 -25.49 6.67
#